data_AF-A0A0C2FXV6-F1
#
_entry.id   AF-A0A0C2FXV6-F1
#
_cell.length_a   1.000
_cell.length_b   1.000
_cell.length_c   1.000
_cell.angle_alpha   90.00
_cell.angle_beta   90.00
_cell.angle_gamma   90.00
#
_symmetry.space_group_name_H-M   'P 1'
#
loop_
_entity.id
_entity.type
_entity.pdbx_description
1 polymer ?
#
loop_
_entity_poly.entity_id
_entity_poly.type
_entity_poly.pdbx_seq_one_letter_code
_entity_poly.pdbx_strand_id
1 'polypeptide(L)' 'MRHTSTEKTAVYVAALIRPRRTAFVSGHQDGSIIHFTFSSKNQIKICSVPGAPFCLVYTAHGIIAVSDRR' A
#
# COMPACT_ATOMS: atom_id res chain seq x y z
N MET A 1 3.39 -32.87 9.12
CA MET A 1 2.98 -32.27 7.82
C MET A 1 3.15 -30.76 7.96
N ARG A 2 4.20 -30.18 7.38
CA ARG A 2 4.50 -28.74 7.49
C ARG A 2 3.61 -27.99 6.52
N HIS A 3 2.62 -27.27 7.03
CA HIS A 3 1.80 -26.39 6.19
C HIS A 3 2.64 -25.16 5.80
N THR A 4 2.85 -25.09 4.50
CA THR A 4 3.55 -24.06 3.74
C THR A 4 2.78 -22.74 3.74
N SER A 5 3.53 -21.64 3.76
CA SER A 5 3.12 -20.26 3.45
C SER A 5 1.96 -19.71 4.28
N THR A 6 2.30 -18.96 5.33
CA THR A 6 1.40 -17.94 5.88
C THR A 6 1.09 -16.94 4.78
N GLU A 7 -0.05 -17.11 4.10
CA GLU A 7 -0.71 -16.00 3.43
C GLU A 7 -0.99 -14.95 4.50
N LYS A 8 -0.02 -14.05 4.71
CA LYS A 8 -0.24 -12.83 5.48
C LYS A 8 -1.38 -12.14 4.76
N THR A 9 -2.59 -12.26 5.30
CA THR A 9 -3.73 -11.47 4.89
C THR A 9 -3.29 -10.03 5.10
N ALA A 10 -2.85 -9.38 4.03
CA ALA A 10 -2.42 -8.00 4.07
C ALA A 10 -3.67 -7.18 4.39
N VAL A 11 -3.78 -6.72 5.63
CA VAL A 11 -4.86 -5.82 6.04
C VAL A 11 -4.55 -4.46 5.44
N TYR A 12 -5.29 -4.14 4.37
CA TYR A 12 -5.22 -2.84 3.72
C TYR A 12 -6.08 -1.85 4.51
N VAL A 13 -5.49 -0.73 4.90
CA VAL A 13 -6.21 0.33 5.63
C VAL A 13 -6.66 1.43 4.67
N ALA A 14 -5.90 1.68 3.60
CA ALA A 14 -6.28 2.59 2.53
C ALA A 14 -5.74 2.10 1.18
N ALA A 15 -6.52 2.29 0.10
CA ALA A 15 -6.11 1.97 -1.26
C ALA A 15 -6.56 3.06 -2.23
N LEU A 16 -5.71 3.38 -3.20
CA LEU A 16 -5.96 4.42 -4.18
C LEU A 16 -5.55 4.00 -5.59
N ILE A 17 -6.51 4.04 -6.52
CA ILE A 17 -6.26 3.76 -7.93
C ILE A 17 -5.67 5.01 -8.59
N ARG A 18 -4.57 4.84 -9.33
CA ARG A 18 -3.97 5.96 -10.08
C ARG A 18 -4.90 6.42 -11.21
N PRO A 19 -4.87 7.69 -11.64
CA PRO A 19 -5.78 8.22 -12.67
C PRO A 19 -5.80 7.40 -13.98
N ARG A 20 -4.65 6.84 -14.38
CA ARG A 20 -4.53 6.00 -15.58
C ARG A 20 -5.00 4.56 -15.41
N ARG A 21 -5.45 4.17 -14.21
CA ARG A 21 -5.91 2.81 -13.86
C ARG A 21 -4.90 1.70 -14.21
N THR A 22 -3.61 2.01 -14.23
CA THR A 22 -2.52 1.05 -14.50
C THR A 22 -1.92 0.43 -13.23
N ALA A 23 -2.28 0.99 -12.07
CA ALA A 23 -1.74 0.62 -10.79
C ALA A 23 -2.60 1.16 -9.65
N PHE A 24 -2.37 0.64 -8.45
CA PHE A 24 -2.83 1.24 -7.22
C PHE A 24 -1.69 1.42 -6.22
N VAL A 25 -1.94 2.24 -5.22
CA VAL A 25 -1.10 2.39 -4.04
C VAL A 25 -1.92 1.94 -2.85
N SER A 26 -1.34 1.17 -1.95
CA SER A 26 -2.01 0.73 -0.72
C SER A 26 -1.16 0.96 0.51
N GLY A 27 -1.83 1.32 1.60
CA GLY A 27 -1.28 1.47 2.94
C GLY A 27 -1.69 0.27 3.80
N HIS A 28 -0.72 -0.27 4.54
CA HIS A 28 -0.86 -1.52 5.29
C HIS A 28 -0.76 -1.27 6.80
N GLN A 29 -1.27 -2.23 7.58
CA GLN A 29 -1.26 -2.16 9.05
C GLN A 29 0.14 -1.97 9.65
N ASP A 30 1.19 -2.46 8.98
CA ASP A 30 2.59 -2.34 9.41
C ASP A 30 3.25 -1.00 9.02
N GLY A 31 2.46 -0.04 8.53
CA GLY A 31 2.94 1.25 8.07
C GLY A 31 3.56 1.23 6.67
N SER A 32 3.64 0.07 6.00
CA SER A 32 4.17 0.02 4.65
C SER A 32 3.22 0.64 3.63
N ILE A 33 3.81 1.36 2.67
CA ILE A 33 3.10 1.89 1.51
C ILE A 33 3.63 1.18 0.29
N ILE A 34 2.74 0.50 -0.42
CA ILE A 34 3.07 -0.39 -1.51
C ILE A 34 2.47 0.12 -2.81
N HIS A 35 3.28 0.07 -3.86
CA HIS A 35 2.86 0.29 -5.24
C HIS A 35 2.64 -1.07 -5.92
N PHE A 36 1.47 -1.26 -6.53
CA PHE A 36 1.20 -2.45 -7.34
C PHE A 36 0.89 -2.04 -8.77
N THR A 37 1.58 -2.65 -9.74
CA THR A 37 1.36 -2.43 -11.17
C THR A 37 0.57 -3.59 -11.77
N PHE A 38 -0.56 -3.30 -12.42
CA PHE A 38 -1.47 -4.35 -12.90
C PHE A 38 -0.88 -5.21 -14.02
N SER A 39 -0.20 -4.60 -14.99
CA SER A 39 0.32 -5.30 -16.17
C SER A 39 1.40 -6.31 -15.81
N SER A 40 2.35 -5.92 -14.98
CA SER A 40 3.47 -6.77 -14.56
C SER A 40 3.17 -7.63 -13.34
N LYS A 41 2.03 -7.39 -12.67
CA LYS A 41 1.72 -7.94 -11.34
C LYS A 41 2.85 -7.71 -10.33
N ASN A 42 3.63 -6.65 -10.52
CA ASN A 42 4.78 -6.33 -9.68
C ASN A 42 4.32 -5.49 -8.48
N GLN A 43 4.87 -5.82 -7.31
CA GLN A 43 4.66 -5.15 -6.04
C GLN A 43 5.99 -4.56 -5.53
N ILE A 44 6.00 -3.26 -5.25
CA ILE A 44 7.18 -2.55 -4.76
C ILE A 44 6.80 -1.75 -3.51
N LYS A 45 7.58 -1.89 -2.44
CA LYS A 45 7.45 -1.01 -1.27
C LYS A 45 8.06 0.35 -1.59
N ILE A 46 7.25 1.40 -1.55
CA ILE A 46 7.68 2.78 -1.82
C ILE A 46 8.40 3.35 -0.59
N CYS A 47 7.75 3.24 0.56
CA CYS A 47 8.26 3.74 1.83
C CYS A 47 7.52 3.07 3.01
N SER A 48 7.87 3.50 4.22
CA SER A 48 7.08 3.19 5.43
C SER A 48 6.83 4.48 6.19
N VAL A 49 5.70 4.53 6.87
CA VAL A 49 5.35 5.58 7.85
C VAL A 49 5.25 4.96 9.25
N PRO A 50 5.30 5.77 10.34
CA PRO A 50 5.35 5.25 11.71
C PRO A 50 4.15 4.39 12.15
N GLY A 51 2.98 4.56 11.51
CA GLY A 51 1.76 3.82 11.82
C GLY A 51 0.94 3.49 10.58
N ALA A 52 -0.15 2.74 10.76
CA ALA A 52 -1.03 2.36 9.66
C ALA A 52 -1.60 3.62 8.95
N PRO A 53 -1.40 3.79 7.63
CA PRO A 53 -1.97 4.92 6.91
C PRO A 53 -3.50 4.76 6.83
N PHE A 54 -4.24 5.73 7.36
CA PHE A 54 -5.72 5.74 7.27
C PHE A 54 -6.24 6.54 6.08
N CYS A 55 -5.38 7.32 5.41
CA CYS A 55 -5.74 8.05 4.20
C CYS A 55 -4.57 8.09 3.20
N LEU A 56 -4.88 7.90 1.92
CA LEU A 56 -3.96 8.08 0.79
C LEU A 56 -4.62 8.99 -0.25
N VAL A 57 -3.90 9.99 -0.73
CA VAL A 57 -4.38 10.94 -1.76
C VAL A 57 -3.35 11.09 -2.86
N TYR A 58 -3.81 11.07 -4.12
CA TYR A 58 -2.98 11.32 -5.29
C TYR A 58 -3.05 12.81 -5.61
N THR A 59 -1.89 13.41 -5.82
CA THR A 59 -1.74 14.81 -6.23
C THR A 59 -0.92 14.88 -7.52
N ALA A 60 -0.86 16.06 -8.12
CA ALA A 60 0.04 16.29 -9.26
C ALA A 60 1.53 16.10 -8.91
N HIS A 61 1.89 16.18 -7.62
CA HIS A 61 3.27 16.11 -7.14
C HIS A 61 3.63 14.76 -6.50
N GLY A 62 2.68 13.82 -6.39
CA GLY A 62 2.92 12.53 -5.75
C GLY A 62 1.78 12.09 -4.86
N ILE A 63 2.09 11.26 -3.87
CA ILE A 63 1.11 10.67 -2.94
C ILE A 63 1.28 11.30 -1.57
N ILE A 64 0.18 11.74 -0.98
CA ILE A 64 0.12 12.13 0.43
C ILE A 64 -0.42 10.93 1.22
N ALA A 65 0.28 10.55 2.28
CA ALA A 65 -0.14 9.52 3.21
C ALA A 65 -0.36 10.12 4.59
N VAL A 66 -1.51 9.83 5.20
CA VAL A 66 -1.84 10.26 6.55
C VAL A 66 -1.87 9.04 7.45
N SER A 67 -1.03 9.07 8.48
CA SER A 67 -0.97 8.06 9.54
C SER A 67 -0.93 8.74 10.90
N ASP A 68 -1.36 8.03 11.94
CA ASP A 68 -1.05 8.44 13.30
C ASP A 68 0.46 8.21 13.58
N ARG A 69 1.01 8.95 14.53
CA ARG A 69 2.39 8.81 15.03
C ARG A 69 2.47 7.91 16.28
N ARG A 70 1.33 7.56 16.88
CA ARG A 70 1.26 6.89 18.17
C ARG A 70 1.96 5.53 18.20
#